data_AF-A0A5M3Z1T4-F1
#
_entry.id   AF-A0A5M3Z1T4-F1
#
_cell.length_a   1.000
_cell.length_b   1.000
_cell.length_c   1.000
_cell.angle_alpha   90.00
_cell.angle_beta   90.00
_cell.angle_gamma   90.00
#
_symmetry.space_group_name_H-M   'P 1'
#
loop_
_entity.id
_entity.type
_entity.pdbx_description
1 polymer ?
#
loop_
_entity_poly.entity_id
_entity_poly.type
_entity_poly.pdbx_seq_one_letter_code
_entity_poly.pdbx_strand_id
1 'polypeptide(L)'
;MQTGNIFFVGLGVSNQNTRPYGWVPCLTSIGCFVLGCAVFAYLNAVLGPRRRGTLFISFFIQSLLLIITALLVQSGAVPGLQSSSEGNIEIIWSQEALIVLLSIQAGGQIVASRALGYNDLPTLVVTVTLCDLVSDPKLFRLRNQKRDRRLLAIILTFVGAIAGGWITKATEDIYAVIWLVAGIKLLISATWLFWGEDDDCL
;
A
#
# COMPACT_ATOMS: atom_id res chain seq x y z
N MET A 1 -7.74 -3.26 -0.45
CA MET A 1 -7.82 -2.74 -1.84
C MET A 1 -8.93 -1.70 -1.90
N GLN A 2 -8.71 -0.53 -2.52
CA GLN A 2 -9.72 0.55 -2.48
C GLN A 2 -10.94 0.30 -3.38
N THR A 3 -10.77 -0.36 -4.53
CA THR A 3 -11.88 -0.67 -5.43
C THR A 3 -12.95 -1.53 -4.76
N GLY A 4 -12.55 -2.57 -4.03
CA GLY A 4 -13.48 -3.40 -3.25
C GLY A 4 -14.20 -2.61 -2.16
N ASN A 5 -13.47 -1.73 -1.45
CA ASN A 5 -14.04 -0.89 -0.39
C ASN A 5 -15.16 0.01 -0.95
N ILE A 6 -15.00 0.57 -2.16
CA ILE A 6 -16.04 1.41 -2.79
C ILE A 6 -17.32 0.60 -3.04
N PHE A 7 -17.19 -0.64 -3.54
CA PHE A 7 -18.35 -1.52 -3.75
C PHE A 7 -19.05 -1.87 -2.43
N PHE A 8 -18.30 -2.16 -1.36
CA PHE A 8 -18.89 -2.43 -0.04
C PHE A 8 -19.63 -1.22 0.53
N VAL A 9 -19.11 0.00 0.33
CA VAL A 9 -19.84 1.23 0.69
C VAL A 9 -21.13 1.35 -0.11
N GLY A 10 -21.07 1.13 -1.43
CA GLY A 10 -22.25 1.18 -2.30
C GLY A 10 -23.35 0.18 -1.88
N LEU A 11 -22.97 -1.06 -1.58
CA LEU A 11 -23.88 -2.09 -1.07
C LEU A 11 -24.41 -1.74 0.34
N GLY A 12 -23.59 -1.09 1.16
CA GLY A 12 -24.00 -0.57 2.47
C GLY A 12 -25.09 0.50 2.35
N VAL A 13 -24.94 1.44 1.42
CA VAL A 13 -25.92 2.52 1.16
C VAL A 13 -27.22 1.98 0.57
N SER A 14 -27.16 0.94 -0.26
CA SER A 14 -28.37 0.30 -0.82
C SER A 14 -29.07 -0.65 0.15
N ASN A 15 -28.62 -0.71 1.41
CA ASN A 15 -29.11 -1.62 2.44
C ASN A 15 -29.01 -3.11 2.05
N GLN A 16 -28.13 -3.45 1.10
CA GLN A 16 -27.80 -4.82 0.71
C GLN A 16 -26.60 -5.35 1.48
N ASN A 17 -26.42 -4.87 2.71
CA ASN A 17 -25.23 -5.18 3.48
C ASN A 17 -25.34 -6.57 4.10
N THR A 18 -24.37 -7.44 3.82
CA THR A 18 -24.31 -8.79 4.41
C THR A 18 -24.05 -8.76 5.92
N ARG A 19 -23.54 -7.63 6.45
CA ARG A 19 -23.28 -7.41 7.88
C ARG A 19 -23.71 -6.00 8.30
N PRO A 20 -24.38 -5.79 9.43
CA PRO A 20 -24.70 -4.44 9.89
C PRO A 20 -23.42 -3.60 10.04
N TYR A 21 -23.45 -2.36 9.53
CA TYR A 21 -22.36 -1.37 9.59
C TYR A 21 -21.00 -1.73 8.95
N GLY A 22 -20.86 -2.88 8.26
CA GLY A 22 -19.59 -3.27 7.61
C GLY A 22 -19.07 -2.31 6.52
N TRP A 23 -19.87 -1.33 6.11
CA TRP A 23 -19.48 -0.27 5.18
C TRP A 23 -18.67 0.86 5.82
N VAL A 24 -18.75 1.04 7.15
CA VAL A 24 -18.08 2.13 7.87
C VAL A 24 -16.54 2.04 7.76
N PRO A 25 -15.88 0.90 8.05
CA PRO A 25 -14.43 0.79 7.89
C PRO A 25 -13.97 0.98 6.44
N CYS A 26 -14.81 0.58 5.48
CA CYS A 26 -14.54 0.77 4.06
C CYS A 26 -14.56 2.26 3.68
N LEU A 27 -15.53 3.01 4.20
CA LEU A 27 -15.63 4.45 4.01
C LEU A 27 -14.45 5.19 4.66
N THR A 28 -14.10 4.82 5.89
CA THR A 28 -12.92 5.36 6.60
C THR A 28 -11.66 5.13 5.79
N SER A 29 -11.45 3.91 5.27
CA SER A 29 -10.29 3.58 4.45
C SER A 29 -10.20 4.45 3.19
N ILE A 30 -11.30 4.67 2.49
CA ILE A 30 -11.34 5.51 1.28
C ILE A 30 -10.99 6.96 1.63
N GLY A 31 -11.63 7.52 2.67
CA GLY A 31 -11.38 8.89 3.11
C GLY A 31 -9.92 9.11 3.50
N CYS A 32 -9.37 8.23 4.35
CA CYS A 32 -7.98 8.29 4.79
C CYS A 32 -6.99 8.06 3.65
N PHE A 33 -7.32 7.21 2.68
CA PHE A 33 -6.51 7.00 1.49
C PHE A 33 -6.43 8.26 0.61
N VAL A 34 -7.57 8.94 0.39
CA VAL A 34 -7.62 10.21 -0.35
C VAL A 34 -6.86 11.31 0.38
N LEU A 35 -7.04 11.42 1.70
CA LEU A 35 -6.28 12.35 2.54
C LEU A 35 -4.78 12.08 2.47
N GLY A 36 -4.36 10.81 2.55
CA GLY A 36 -2.96 10.42 2.35
C GLY A 36 -2.44 10.87 0.98
N CYS A 37 -3.18 10.61 -0.09
CA CYS A 37 -2.80 11.09 -1.42
C CYS A 37 -2.63 12.61 -1.47
N ALA A 38 -3.56 13.37 -0.87
CA ALA A 38 -3.49 14.83 -0.83
C ALA A 38 -2.27 15.34 -0.04
N VAL A 39 -1.99 14.76 1.14
CA VAL A 39 -0.84 15.14 1.98
C VAL A 39 0.47 14.86 1.26
N PHE A 40 0.66 13.65 0.71
CA PHE A 40 1.89 13.33 -0.01
C PHE A 40 2.03 14.09 -1.34
N ALA A 41 0.92 14.41 -2.02
CA ALA A 41 0.95 15.25 -3.22
C ALA A 41 1.37 16.68 -2.88
N TYR A 42 0.85 17.24 -1.79
CA TYR A 42 1.25 18.54 -1.29
C TYR A 42 2.73 18.57 -0.88
N LEU A 43 3.19 17.56 -0.13
CA LEU A 43 4.62 17.42 0.23
C LEU A 43 5.52 17.38 -1.01
N ASN A 44 5.13 16.61 -2.03
CA ASN A 44 5.85 16.55 -3.30
C ASN A 44 5.83 17.88 -4.05
N ALA A 45 4.72 18.63 -4.01
CA ALA A 45 4.62 19.93 -4.65
C ALA A 45 5.52 20.99 -3.98
N VAL A 46 5.58 21.00 -2.64
CA VAL A 46 6.37 21.98 -1.86
C VAL A 46 7.86 21.67 -1.91
N LEU A 47 8.25 20.40 -1.72
CA LEU A 47 9.66 20.00 -1.60
C LEU A 47 10.30 19.66 -2.95
N GLY A 48 9.49 19.49 -4.00
CA GLY A 48 9.90 19.05 -5.32
C GLY A 48 9.80 17.53 -5.46
N PRO A 49 9.06 16.99 -6.46
CA PRO A 49 8.63 15.60 -6.50
C PRO A 49 9.75 14.58 -6.75
N ARG A 50 10.89 15.02 -7.29
CA ARG A 50 12.03 14.15 -7.63
C ARG A 50 13.30 14.43 -6.82
N ARG A 51 13.22 15.30 -5.81
CA ARG A 51 14.37 15.54 -4.94
C ARG A 51 14.56 14.35 -4.01
N ARG A 52 15.82 13.96 -3.78
CA ARG A 52 16.19 12.84 -2.89
C ARG A 52 15.60 12.98 -1.51
N GLY A 53 15.71 14.18 -0.92
CA GLY A 53 15.14 14.49 0.38
C GLY A 53 13.62 14.26 0.43
N THR A 54 12.89 14.65 -0.62
CA THR A 54 11.43 14.45 -0.70
C THR A 54 11.06 12.97 -0.75
N LEU A 55 11.79 12.17 -1.55
CA LEU A 55 11.56 10.73 -1.66
C LEU A 55 11.93 10.01 -0.36
N PHE A 56 13.06 10.38 0.25
CA PHE A 56 13.48 9.92 1.57
C PHE A 56 12.38 10.16 2.60
N ILE A 57 11.94 11.43 2.76
CA ILE A 57 10.89 11.82 3.71
C ILE A 57 9.59 11.07 3.43
N SER A 58 9.21 10.93 2.16
CA SER A 58 7.98 10.23 1.78
C SER A 58 7.99 8.76 2.21
N PHE A 59 9.06 8.03 1.89
CA PHE A 59 9.20 6.62 2.30
C PHE A 59 9.44 6.48 3.80
N PHE A 60 10.10 7.44 4.45
CA PHE A 60 10.32 7.45 5.89
C PHE A 60 9.01 7.61 6.66
N ILE A 61 8.17 8.59 6.30
CA ILE A 61 6.83 8.77 6.91
C ILE A 61 5.98 7.54 6.68
N GLN A 62 5.95 7.00 5.46
CA GLN A 62 5.22 5.75 5.17
C GLN A 62 5.68 4.60 6.05
N SER A 63 6.99 4.48 6.28
CA SER A 63 7.53 3.44 7.13
C SER A 63 7.22 3.65 8.61
N LEU A 64 7.26 4.89 9.09
CA LEU A 64 6.91 5.23 10.47
C LEU A 64 5.45 4.85 10.77
N LEU A 65 4.54 5.14 9.84
CA LEU A 65 3.13 4.72 9.95
C LEU A 65 2.99 3.20 10.05
N LEU A 66 3.77 2.43 9.28
CA LEU A 66 3.78 0.97 9.38
C LEU A 66 4.35 0.47 10.71
N ILE A 67 5.41 1.10 11.23
CA ILE A 67 6.00 0.73 12.53
C ILE A 67 4.99 0.97 13.64
N ILE A 68 4.32 2.12 13.65
CA ILE A 68 3.24 2.42 14.61
C ILE A 68 2.13 1.37 14.49
N THR A 69 1.73 1.02 13.27
CA THR A 69 0.73 -0.03 13.01
C THR A 69 1.19 -1.39 13.58
N ALA A 70 2.43 -1.80 13.34
CA ALA A 70 2.98 -3.07 13.83
C ALA A 70 3.05 -3.10 15.36
N LEU A 71 3.45 -2.00 16.00
CA LEU A 71 3.49 -1.86 17.45
C LEU A 71 2.10 -1.91 18.08
N LEU A 72 1.08 -1.31 17.45
CA LEU A 72 -0.31 -1.38 17.92
C LEU A 72 -0.87 -2.80 17.89
N VAL A 73 -0.55 -3.58 16.87
CA VAL A 73 -0.93 -5.02 16.80
C VAL A 73 -0.13 -5.82 17.82
N GLN A 74 1.18 -5.64 17.87
CA GLN A 74 2.08 -6.42 18.74
C GLN A 74 1.85 -6.16 20.24
N SER A 75 1.49 -4.93 20.61
CA SER A 75 1.15 -4.59 22.01
C SER A 75 -0.20 -5.14 22.47
N GLY A 76 -0.99 -5.72 21.56
CA GLY A 76 -2.35 -6.16 21.84
C GLY A 76 -3.36 -5.01 22.03
N ALA A 77 -2.95 -3.75 21.80
CA ALA A 77 -3.84 -2.59 21.86
C ALA A 77 -4.93 -2.65 20.80
N VAL A 78 -4.64 -3.30 19.66
CA VAL A 78 -5.60 -3.59 18.61
C VAL A 78 -5.60 -5.09 18.32
N PRO A 79 -6.76 -5.76 18.31
CA PRO A 79 -6.82 -7.17 18.00
C PRO A 79 -6.34 -7.46 16.58
N GLY A 80 -5.33 -8.33 16.50
CA GLY A 80 -4.85 -8.93 15.26
C GLY A 80 -5.80 -10.00 14.73
N LEU A 81 -5.24 -11.01 14.04
CA LEU A 81 -6.06 -12.05 13.39
C LEU A 81 -6.80 -12.95 14.40
N GLN A 82 -6.20 -13.19 15.58
CA GLN A 82 -6.69 -14.18 16.56
C GLN A 82 -8.02 -13.77 17.23
N SER A 83 -8.23 -12.49 17.58
CA SER A 83 -9.46 -12.07 18.27
C SER A 83 -10.70 -11.97 17.36
N SER A 84 -10.54 -12.19 16.05
CA SER A 84 -11.65 -12.18 15.08
C SER A 84 -12.33 -13.56 14.94
N SER A 85 -11.75 -14.64 15.50
CA SER A 85 -12.29 -16.00 15.41
C SER A 85 -13.36 -16.33 16.45
N GLU A 86 -13.48 -15.58 17.54
CA GLU A 86 -14.51 -15.80 18.56
C GLU A 86 -15.83 -15.09 18.20
N GLY A 87 -16.56 -15.63 17.22
CA GLY A 87 -18.03 -15.61 17.12
C GLY A 87 -18.78 -14.27 16.94
N ASN A 88 -18.22 -13.13 17.33
CA ASN A 88 -18.81 -11.81 17.22
C ASN A 88 -17.77 -10.85 16.68
N ILE A 89 -17.70 -10.76 15.36
CA ILE A 89 -17.09 -9.62 14.67
C ILE A 89 -18.10 -8.46 14.80
N GLU A 90 -18.34 -8.01 16.03
CA GLU A 90 -18.77 -6.63 16.25
C GLU A 90 -17.69 -5.74 15.61
N ILE A 91 -18.08 -4.55 15.15
CA ILE A 91 -17.08 -3.59 14.65
C ILE A 91 -16.15 -3.29 15.81
N ILE A 92 -14.98 -3.93 15.78
CA ILE A 92 -13.95 -3.68 16.74
C ILE A 92 -13.37 -2.33 16.34
N TRP A 93 -13.94 -1.25 16.87
CA TRP A 93 -13.52 0.13 16.59
C TRP A 93 -12.01 0.35 16.78
N SER A 94 -11.33 -0.50 17.55
CA SER A 94 -9.88 -0.47 17.66
C SER A 94 -9.15 -0.86 16.37
N GLN A 95 -9.74 -1.66 15.47
CA GLN A 95 -9.17 -1.99 14.15
C GLN A 95 -9.20 -0.81 13.16
N GLU A 96 -10.05 0.21 13.38
CA GLU A 96 -10.09 1.41 12.56
C GLU A 96 -8.74 2.13 12.54
N ALA A 97 -8.02 2.15 13.66
CA ALA A 97 -6.70 2.77 13.74
C ALA A 97 -5.71 2.15 12.74
N LEU A 98 -5.73 0.82 12.59
CA LEU A 98 -4.89 0.10 11.62
C LEU A 98 -5.29 0.46 10.19
N ILE A 99 -6.60 0.50 9.91
CA ILE A 99 -7.15 0.84 8.60
C ILE A 99 -6.74 2.25 8.19
N VAL A 100 -6.86 3.22 9.10
CA VAL A 100 -6.47 4.63 8.88
C VAL A 100 -4.98 4.72 8.53
N LEU A 101 -4.12 4.15 9.36
CA LEU A 101 -2.66 4.20 9.18
C LEU A 101 -2.22 3.55 7.86
N LEU A 102 -2.73 2.34 7.57
CA LEU A 102 -2.43 1.61 6.34
C LEU A 102 -2.97 2.34 5.10
N SER A 103 -4.14 2.95 5.19
CA SER A 103 -4.75 3.68 4.07
C SER A 103 -3.98 4.94 3.71
N ILE A 104 -3.58 5.73 4.70
CA ILE A 104 -2.76 6.94 4.49
C ILE A 104 -1.42 6.57 3.85
N GLN A 105 -0.77 5.53 4.38
CA GLN A 105 0.50 5.03 3.89
C GLN A 105 0.41 4.53 2.43
N ALA A 106 -0.68 3.84 2.09
CA ALA A 106 -0.92 3.36 0.73
C ALA A 106 -1.13 4.52 -0.25
N GLY A 107 -1.75 5.61 0.19
CA GLY A 107 -1.86 6.85 -0.60
C GLY A 107 -0.50 7.42 -0.96
N GLY A 108 0.41 7.49 0.00
CA GLY A 108 1.79 7.92 -0.23
C GLY A 108 2.55 7.06 -1.24
N GLN A 109 2.33 5.74 -1.24
CA GLN A 109 2.98 4.84 -2.18
C GLN A 109 2.56 5.09 -3.63
N ILE A 110 1.28 5.38 -3.87
CA ILE A 110 0.81 5.75 -5.22
C ILE A 110 1.42 7.08 -5.66
N VAL A 111 1.37 8.08 -4.79
CA VAL A 111 1.90 9.41 -5.11
C VAL A 111 3.41 9.35 -5.39
N ALA A 112 4.17 8.56 -4.62
CA ALA A 112 5.59 8.33 -4.86
C ALA A 112 5.85 7.64 -6.21
N SER A 113 5.07 6.60 -6.55
CA SER A 113 5.18 5.93 -7.86
C SER A 113 4.97 6.88 -9.03
N ARG A 114 3.97 7.78 -8.92
CA ARG A 114 3.69 8.79 -9.92
C ARG A 114 4.78 9.85 -10.01
N ALA A 115 5.31 10.31 -8.88
CA ALA A 115 6.41 11.29 -8.83
C ALA A 115 7.68 10.78 -9.53
N LEU A 116 7.97 9.48 -9.40
CA LEU A 116 9.08 8.80 -10.08
C LEU A 116 8.81 8.52 -11.57
N GLY A 117 7.63 8.84 -12.11
CA GLY A 117 7.26 8.63 -13.50
C GLY A 117 6.80 7.22 -13.84
N TYR A 118 6.61 6.35 -12.84
CA TYR A 118 6.06 4.99 -13.01
C TYR A 118 4.53 5.02 -12.92
N ASN A 119 3.89 5.81 -13.79
CA ASN A 119 2.43 5.88 -13.89
C ASN A 119 1.83 4.57 -14.44
N ASP A 120 2.64 3.78 -15.16
CA ASP A 120 2.26 2.51 -15.78
C ASP A 120 2.13 1.34 -14.78
N LEU A 121 2.44 1.57 -13.48
CA LEU A 121 2.43 0.56 -12.42
C LEU A 121 1.49 0.98 -11.27
N PRO A 122 0.16 0.86 -11.41
CA PRO A 122 -0.76 1.06 -10.30
C PRO A 122 -0.52 0.00 -9.20
N THR A 123 0.15 0.41 -8.12
CA THR A 123 0.51 -0.47 -6.99
C THR A 123 -0.68 -1.04 -6.22
N LEU A 124 -1.88 -0.45 -6.36
CA LEU A 124 -3.11 -0.91 -5.68
C LEU A 124 -4.11 -1.62 -6.59
N VAL A 125 -3.89 -1.65 -7.91
CA VAL A 125 -4.83 -2.22 -8.88
C VAL A 125 -4.06 -3.04 -9.92
N VAL A 126 -3.54 -4.19 -9.49
CA VAL A 126 -2.74 -5.11 -10.33
C VAL A 126 -3.49 -5.56 -11.57
N THR A 127 -4.83 -5.65 -11.51
CA THR A 127 -5.67 -6.07 -12.63
C THR A 127 -5.56 -5.14 -13.83
N VAL A 128 -5.45 -3.82 -13.63
CA VAL A 128 -5.22 -2.87 -14.72
C VAL A 128 -3.85 -3.13 -15.36
N THR A 129 -2.81 -3.37 -14.56
CA THR A 129 -1.48 -3.73 -15.06
C THR A 129 -1.50 -5.03 -15.88
N LEU A 130 -2.32 -6.00 -15.48
CA LEU A 130 -2.51 -7.25 -16.22
C LEU A 130 -3.21 -7.00 -17.57
N CYS A 131 -4.31 -6.23 -17.57
CA CYS A 131 -4.99 -5.85 -18.81
C CYS A 131 -4.07 -5.08 -19.76
N ASP A 132 -3.28 -4.15 -19.22
CA ASP A 132 -2.29 -3.36 -19.94
C ASP A 132 -1.14 -4.21 -20.50
N LEU A 133 -0.77 -5.29 -19.81
CA LEU A 133 0.23 -6.24 -20.29
C LEU A 133 -0.32 -7.09 -21.44
N VAL A 134 -1.52 -7.66 -21.28
CA VAL A 134 -2.16 -8.51 -22.29
C VAL A 134 -2.52 -7.71 -23.56
N SER A 135 -2.90 -6.45 -23.40
CA SER A 135 -3.28 -5.56 -24.51
C SER A 135 -2.07 -4.87 -25.16
N ASP A 136 -0.84 -5.16 -24.74
CA ASP A 136 0.37 -4.52 -25.31
C ASP A 136 0.60 -5.02 -26.75
N PRO A 137 0.51 -4.16 -27.78
CA PRO A 137 0.73 -4.56 -29.17
C PRO A 137 2.19 -5.00 -29.44
N LYS A 138 3.12 -4.70 -28.53
CA LYS A 138 4.54 -5.07 -28.60
C LYS A 138 4.87 -6.19 -27.60
N LEU A 139 3.90 -6.98 -27.16
CA LEU A 139 4.07 -8.06 -26.20
C LEU A 139 5.18 -9.04 -26.61
N PHE A 140 5.23 -9.41 -27.89
CA PHE A 140 6.18 -10.39 -28.45
C PHE A 140 7.51 -9.78 -28.95
N ARG A 141 7.72 -8.46 -28.83
CA ARG A 141 9.03 -7.88 -29.18
C ARG A 141 10.07 -8.21 -28.11
N LEU A 142 11.28 -8.53 -28.56
CA LEU A 142 12.41 -8.93 -27.71
C LEU A 142 12.81 -7.86 -26.67
N ARG A 143 12.52 -6.58 -26.93
CA ARG A 143 12.97 -5.47 -26.08
C ARG A 143 11.83 -4.49 -25.83
N ASN A 144 11.17 -4.62 -24.69
CA ASN A 144 10.10 -3.73 -24.25
C ASN A 144 10.20 -3.51 -22.73
N GLN A 145 10.92 -2.45 -22.33
CA GLN A 145 11.14 -2.12 -20.93
C GLN A 145 9.83 -1.90 -20.15
N LYS A 146 8.76 -1.43 -20.80
CA LYS A 146 7.46 -1.25 -20.16
C LYS A 146 6.79 -2.58 -19.86
N ARG A 147 6.81 -3.52 -20.81
CA ARG A 147 6.33 -4.90 -20.61
C ARG A 147 7.08 -5.57 -19.46
N ASP A 148 8.41 -5.50 -19.47
CA ASP A 148 9.24 -6.18 -18.46
C ASP A 148 8.95 -5.64 -17.06
N ARG A 149 8.78 -4.32 -16.91
CA ARG A 149 8.37 -3.69 -15.65
C ARG A 149 6.98 -4.16 -15.18
N ARG A 150 6.00 -4.24 -16.09
CA ARG A 150 4.63 -4.70 -15.78
C ARG A 150 4.60 -6.17 -15.38
N LEU A 151 5.27 -7.04 -16.14
CA LEU A 151 5.40 -8.46 -15.84
C LEU A 151 6.07 -8.66 -14.47
N LEU A 152 7.19 -7.97 -14.25
CA LEU A 152 7.92 -8.04 -12.99
C LEU A 152 7.07 -7.57 -11.82
N ALA A 153 6.32 -6.46 -11.96
CA ALA A 153 5.41 -5.98 -10.92
C ALA A 153 4.30 -6.99 -10.58
N ILE A 154 3.72 -7.68 -11.58
CA ILE A 154 2.71 -8.71 -11.37
C ILE A 154 3.32 -9.90 -10.62
N ILE A 155 4.49 -10.38 -11.04
CA ILE A 155 5.18 -11.52 -10.43
C ILE A 155 5.59 -11.19 -8.99
N LEU A 156 6.23 -10.04 -8.74
CA LEU A 156 6.61 -9.63 -7.38
C LEU A 156 5.40 -9.46 -6.47
N THR A 157 4.29 -8.94 -6.99
CA THR A 157 3.06 -8.82 -6.19
C THR A 157 2.50 -10.19 -5.83
N PHE A 158 2.49 -11.13 -6.77
CA PHE A 158 2.03 -12.50 -6.54
C PHE A 158 2.91 -13.23 -5.53
N VAL A 159 4.23 -13.18 -5.70
CA VAL A 159 5.20 -13.77 -4.78
C VAL A 159 5.10 -13.13 -3.40
N GLY A 160 4.98 -11.80 -3.32
CA GLY A 160 4.78 -11.08 -2.07
C GLY A 160 3.49 -11.48 -1.34
N ALA A 161 2.40 -11.70 -2.08
CA ALA A 161 1.14 -12.18 -1.51
C ALA A 161 1.27 -13.61 -0.95
N ILE A 162 1.95 -14.51 -1.65
CA ILE A 162 2.23 -15.88 -1.16
C ILE A 162 3.09 -15.82 0.10
N ALA A 163 4.19 -15.07 0.06
CA ALA A 163 5.10 -14.93 1.20
C ALA A 163 4.39 -14.33 2.41
N GLY A 164 3.62 -13.26 2.24
CA GLY A 164 2.83 -12.65 3.30
C GLY A 164 1.79 -13.60 3.89
N GLY A 165 1.12 -14.39 3.05
CA GLY A 165 0.18 -15.42 3.51
C GLY A 165 0.85 -16.53 4.32
N TRP A 166 2.02 -17.00 3.89
CA TRP A 166 2.79 -18.02 4.62
C TRP A 166 3.32 -17.50 5.94
N ILE A 167 3.84 -16.27 5.97
CA ILE A 167 4.30 -15.63 7.21
C ILE A 167 3.14 -15.48 8.18
N THR A 168 2.01 -14.92 7.74
CA THR A 168 0.82 -14.76 8.59
C THR A 168 0.31 -16.09 9.14
N LYS A 169 0.37 -17.16 8.32
CA LYS A 169 -0.01 -18.51 8.77
C LYS A 169 0.97 -19.06 9.81
N ALA A 170 2.27 -18.80 9.65
CA ALA A 170 3.31 -19.29 10.56
C ALA A 170 3.36 -18.52 11.89
N THR A 171 3.07 -17.22 11.87
CA THR A 171 3.05 -16.36 13.08
C THR A 171 1.68 -16.25 13.72
N GLU A 172 0.64 -16.79 13.08
CA GLU A 172 -0.78 -16.70 13.46
C GLU A 172 -1.32 -15.27 13.61
N ASP A 173 -0.55 -14.28 13.16
CA ASP A 173 -0.85 -12.87 13.29
C ASP A 173 -0.16 -12.03 12.19
N ILE A 174 -0.67 -10.83 11.96
CA ILE A 174 -0.29 -9.95 10.84
C ILE A 174 0.92 -9.07 11.18
N TYR A 175 1.23 -8.84 12.46
CA TYR A 175 2.31 -7.90 12.87
C TYR A 175 3.66 -8.20 12.21
N ALA A 176 3.99 -9.48 12.03
CA ALA A 176 5.26 -9.92 11.42
C ALA A 176 5.38 -9.46 9.96
N VAL A 177 4.29 -9.53 9.20
CA VAL A 177 4.25 -9.05 7.81
C VAL A 177 4.37 -7.53 7.77
N ILE A 178 3.72 -6.81 8.69
CA ILE A 178 3.79 -5.34 8.75
C ILE A 178 5.22 -4.89 9.08
N TRP A 179 5.90 -5.55 10.01
CA TRP A 179 7.31 -5.31 10.33
C TRP A 179 8.23 -5.54 9.14
N LEU A 180 8.02 -6.62 8.38
CA LEU A 180 8.78 -6.89 7.17
C LEU A 180 8.61 -5.77 6.14
N VAL A 181 7.37 -5.35 5.88
CA VAL A 181 7.09 -4.28 4.91
C VAL A 181 7.67 -2.94 5.40
N ALA A 182 7.59 -2.66 6.71
CA ALA A 182 8.22 -1.49 7.32
C ALA A 182 9.73 -1.51 7.12
N GLY A 183 10.40 -2.63 7.40
CA GLY A 183 11.83 -2.80 7.18
C GLY A 183 12.24 -2.56 5.73
N ILE A 184 11.51 -3.14 4.77
CA ILE A 184 11.76 -2.90 3.34
C ILE A 184 11.61 -1.42 2.99
N LYS A 185 10.57 -0.74 3.49
CA LYS A 185 10.37 0.70 3.22
C LYS A 185 11.43 1.58 3.88
N LEU A 186 11.90 1.24 5.09
CA LEU A 186 13.05 1.91 5.71
C LEU A 186 14.31 1.74 4.88
N LEU A 187 14.58 0.54 4.38
CA LEU A 187 15.74 0.31 3.51
C LEU A 187 15.65 1.14 2.23
N ILE A 188 14.49 1.18 1.57
CA ILE A 188 14.26 2.03 0.40
C ILE A 188 14.48 3.51 0.77
N SER A 189 13.93 3.96 1.90
CA SER A 189 14.15 5.32 2.40
C SER A 189 15.64 5.60 2.57
N ALA A 190 16.38 4.75 3.28
CA ALA A 190 17.81 4.88 3.48
C ALA A 190 18.60 4.91 2.16
N THR A 191 18.23 4.08 1.16
CA THR A 191 18.89 4.12 -0.15
C THR A 191 18.80 5.48 -0.82
N TRP A 192 17.72 6.25 -0.63
CA TRP A 192 17.61 7.60 -1.18
C TRP A 192 18.53 8.62 -0.50
N LEU A 193 18.98 8.38 0.74
CA LEU A 193 20.00 9.20 1.40
C LEU A 193 21.40 8.92 0.85
N PHE A 194 21.69 7.66 0.53
CA PHE A 194 23.00 7.22 0.07
C PHE A 194 23.17 7.27 -1.45
N TRP A 195 22.09 7.49 -2.21
CA TRP A 195 22.16 7.62 -3.66
C TRP A 195 22.85 8.94 -4.03
N GLY A 196 24.12 8.86 -4.46
CA GLY A 196 24.88 9.98 -5.00
C GLY A 196 24.40 10.39 -6.39
N GLU A 197 24.60 11.64 -6.78
CA GLU A 197 24.56 12.00 -8.19
C GLU A 197 25.74 11.24 -8.79
N ASP A 198 25.50 10.44 -9.83
CA ASP A 198 26.53 10.34 -10.84
C ASP A 198 26.68 11.78 -11.33
N ASP A 199 27.80 12.42 -10.98
CA ASP A 199 28.25 13.64 -11.62
C ASP A 199 28.32 13.30 -13.11
N ASP A 200 27.25 13.59 -13.84
CA ASP A 200 27.26 13.61 -15.30
C ASP A 200 28.38 14.58 -15.68
N CYS A 201 29.53 13.99 -16.01
CA CYS A 201 30.69 14.67 -16.53
C CYS A 201 30.24 15.53 -17.72
N LEU A 202 30.67 16.79 -17.65
CA LEU A 202 30.77 17.82 -18.69
C LEU A 202 30.63 17.33 -20.14
#